data_AF-A0A345V6T2-F1
#
_entry.id   AF-A0A345V6T2-F1
#
_cell.length_a   1.000
_cell.length_b   1.000
_cell.length_c   1.000
_cell.angle_alpha   90.00
_cell.angle_beta   90.00
_cell.angle_gamma   90.00
#
_symmetry.space_group_name_H-M   'P 1'
#
loop_
_entity.id
_entity.type
_entity.pdbx_description
1 polymer ?
#
loop_
_entity_poly.entity_id
_entity_poly.type
_entity_poly.pdbx_seq_one_letter_code
_entity_poly.pdbx_strand_id
1 'polypeptide(L)'
;MSPTPDTEATAPAEETAGHGAISVGVQAASGSGEATASATRITPGNALRPEDIALAVSRGTAKPSEDAAEFALRLGDDALILAQRLGHWISRAPELEEDIALGNIALDQLGHARSFLSYAGGLDGRSEDDLAYFRREHEFRSAALFEQPNGDFAVTIARQFVVSYYQFELYRRLTTSTDATLAGIAAKAVKEVDYHRDHSAQWVLRLALGTDESRAKMMHGFKVIWPYVDELFRDDELTGRLSEAGAAPQPSSLRDDFDRLTGEVLAEAELEVPNVQPAPGGGRRGLHSEHLGYILAEMQVLAREHPGASW
;
A
#
# COMPACT_ATOMS: atom_id res chain seq x y z
N MET A 1 1.22 4.08 -88.26
CA MET A 1 1.05 5.00 -87.13
C MET A 1 0.34 4.23 -86.03
N SER A 2 1.08 3.81 -85.01
CA SER A 2 0.56 3.27 -83.73
C SER A 2 -0.02 4.42 -82.86
N PRO A 3 -0.63 4.21 -81.68
CA PRO A 3 -0.80 2.95 -80.92
C PRO A 3 -2.17 2.68 -80.25
N THR A 4 -2.35 1.38 -79.96
CA THR A 4 -3.07 0.59 -78.93
C THR A 4 -4.08 1.19 -77.93
N PRO A 5 -5.02 0.33 -77.47
CA PRO A 5 -4.94 -0.13 -76.07
C PRO A 5 -4.98 -1.66 -75.89
N ASP A 6 -4.52 -2.08 -74.70
CA ASP A 6 -4.10 -3.41 -74.29
C ASP A 6 -5.21 -4.48 -74.08
N THR A 7 -4.84 -5.70 -74.46
CA THR A 7 -5.25 -7.06 -74.01
C THR A 7 -5.02 -7.26 -72.49
N GLU A 8 -5.57 -8.20 -71.71
CA GLU A 8 -6.24 -9.52 -71.83
C GLU A 8 -6.77 -9.86 -70.39
N ALA A 9 -7.99 -10.35 -70.17
CA ALA A 9 -8.42 -11.77 -70.11
C ALA A 9 -8.23 -12.53 -68.76
N THR A 10 -9.38 -12.78 -68.10
CA THR A 10 -9.89 -14.02 -67.43
C THR A 10 -9.13 -14.85 -66.36
N ALA A 11 -9.93 -15.30 -65.37
CA ALA A 11 -9.66 -16.06 -64.12
C ALA A 11 -9.20 -17.53 -64.30
N PRO A 12 -8.80 -18.30 -63.23
CA PRO A 12 -9.73 -18.91 -62.25
C PRO A 12 -9.17 -19.15 -60.81
N ALA A 13 -9.96 -19.81 -59.96
CA ALA A 13 -9.71 -20.17 -58.55
C ALA A 13 -8.98 -21.52 -58.37
N GLU A 14 -8.20 -21.68 -57.29
CA GLU A 14 -8.02 -22.95 -56.56
C GLU A 14 -7.38 -22.75 -55.16
N GLU A 15 -7.76 -23.62 -54.22
CA GLU A 15 -7.42 -23.70 -52.79
C GLU A 15 -5.97 -24.10 -52.51
N THR A 16 -5.44 -23.81 -51.30
CA THR A 16 -4.72 -24.81 -50.48
C THR A 16 -4.58 -24.38 -49.01
N ALA A 17 -5.06 -25.27 -48.14
CA ALA A 17 -4.52 -25.71 -46.84
C ALA A 17 -4.11 -24.69 -45.77
N GLY A 18 -4.88 -24.67 -44.68
CA GLY A 18 -4.56 -23.98 -43.44
C GLY A 18 -3.49 -24.66 -42.58
N HIS A 19 -3.02 -23.91 -41.58
CA HIS A 19 -2.45 -24.39 -40.33
C HIS A 19 -2.83 -23.40 -39.20
N GLY A 20 -3.52 -23.93 -38.19
CA GLY A 20 -3.34 -23.57 -36.78
C GLY A 20 -3.72 -22.15 -36.34
N ALA A 21 -5.00 -21.93 -36.04
CA ALA A 21 -5.39 -20.94 -35.04
C ALA A 21 -4.88 -21.40 -33.66
N ILE A 22 -3.91 -20.67 -33.08
CA ILE A 22 -3.63 -20.78 -31.65
C ILE A 22 -4.75 -20.03 -30.93
N SER A 23 -5.71 -20.81 -30.45
CA SER A 23 -6.69 -20.37 -29.47
C SER A 23 -5.96 -20.13 -28.15
N VAL A 24 -5.64 -18.87 -27.85
CA VAL A 24 -5.48 -18.44 -26.46
C VAL A 24 -6.87 -18.33 -25.88
N GLY A 25 -7.35 -19.45 -25.34
CA GLY A 25 -8.58 -19.55 -24.59
C GLY A 25 -8.47 -18.80 -23.27
N VAL A 26 -8.59 -17.47 -23.30
CA VAL A 26 -9.10 -16.72 -22.17
C VAL A 26 -10.57 -16.50 -22.45
N GLN A 27 -11.42 -17.22 -21.73
CA GLN A 27 -12.85 -16.89 -21.67
C GLN A 27 -12.95 -15.47 -21.14
N ALA A 28 -13.24 -14.53 -22.04
CA ALA A 28 -13.74 -13.23 -21.68
C ALA A 28 -15.02 -13.46 -20.88
N ALA A 29 -14.90 -13.36 -19.55
CA ALA A 29 -16.07 -13.20 -18.70
C ALA A 29 -16.74 -11.91 -19.14
N SER A 30 -17.82 -12.04 -19.89
CA SER A 30 -18.81 -11.00 -20.12
C SER A 30 -19.47 -10.68 -18.78
N GLY A 31 -18.76 -9.93 -17.95
CA GLY A 31 -19.25 -9.31 -16.72
C GLY A 31 -19.61 -7.87 -17.02
N SER A 32 -20.91 -7.63 -17.17
CA SER A 32 -21.51 -6.31 -17.27
C SER A 32 -21.07 -5.37 -16.13
N GLY A 33 -20.45 -4.23 -16.46
CA GLY A 33 -20.71 -2.96 -15.78
C GLY A 33 -20.20 -2.72 -14.35
N GLU A 34 -19.28 -3.51 -13.81
CA GLU A 34 -18.77 -3.30 -12.44
C GLU A 34 -17.33 -2.77 -12.33
N ALA A 35 -16.55 -2.75 -13.43
CA ALA A 35 -15.15 -2.27 -13.41
C ALA A 35 -14.98 -0.74 -13.22
N THR A 36 -16.07 0.01 -13.15
CA THR A 36 -16.08 1.47 -12.87
C THR A 36 -16.93 1.80 -11.64
N ALA A 37 -17.21 0.80 -10.78
CA ALA A 37 -17.86 1.03 -9.50
C ALA A 37 -16.94 1.80 -8.56
N SER A 38 -16.98 3.12 -8.70
CA SER A 38 -16.41 4.14 -7.84
C SER A 38 -16.37 3.74 -6.36
N ALA A 39 -15.22 3.99 -5.72
CA ALA A 39 -14.98 3.94 -4.27
C ALA A 39 -15.92 4.81 -3.42
N THR A 40 -16.92 5.46 -4.02
CA THR A 40 -17.95 6.25 -3.34
C THR A 40 -19.22 5.47 -2.97
N ARG A 41 -19.32 4.16 -3.25
CA ARG A 41 -20.36 3.34 -2.62
C ARG A 41 -19.97 3.05 -1.17
N ILE A 42 -20.23 4.04 -0.31
CA ILE A 42 -20.33 3.84 1.14
C ILE A 42 -21.35 2.73 1.34
N THR A 43 -20.87 1.52 1.63
CA THR A 43 -21.74 0.45 2.11
C THR A 43 -22.31 0.96 3.44
N PRO A 44 -23.64 1.07 3.61
CA PRO A 44 -24.23 1.47 4.88
C PRO A 44 -24.04 0.32 5.87
N GLY A 45 -22.88 0.32 6.51
CA GLY A 45 -22.45 -0.71 7.44
C GLY A 45 -21.26 -0.20 8.25
N ASN A 46 -21.53 0.66 9.23
CA ASN A 46 -20.71 0.88 10.43
C ASN A 46 -19.19 1.12 10.26
N ALA A 47 -18.71 1.55 9.10
CA ALA A 47 -17.30 1.89 8.93
C ALA A 47 -16.98 3.14 9.76
N LEU A 48 -16.16 2.99 10.80
CA LEU A 48 -15.72 4.11 11.63
C LEU A 48 -14.91 5.07 10.77
N ARG A 49 -15.41 6.30 10.60
CA ARG A 49 -14.68 7.37 9.94
C ARG A 49 -13.72 8.02 10.95
N PRO A 50 -12.61 8.63 10.51
CA PRO A 50 -11.71 9.32 11.43
C PRO A 50 -12.42 10.33 12.34
N GLU A 51 -13.38 11.09 11.79
CA GLU A 51 -14.18 12.05 12.56
C GLU A 51 -15.05 11.39 13.65
N ASP A 52 -15.55 10.18 13.41
CA ASP A 52 -16.35 9.45 14.39
C ASP A 52 -15.46 8.95 15.54
N ILE A 53 -14.22 8.54 15.22
CA ILE A 53 -13.20 8.12 16.20
C ILE A 53 -12.78 9.33 17.05
N ALA A 54 -12.43 10.45 16.42
CA ALA A 54 -12.07 11.68 17.13
C ALA A 54 -13.22 12.16 18.05
N LEU A 55 -14.46 12.05 17.59
CA LEU A 55 -15.63 12.38 18.42
C LEU A 55 -15.80 11.39 19.58
N ALA A 56 -15.61 10.10 19.36
CA ALA A 56 -15.67 9.08 20.42
C ALA A 56 -14.56 9.28 21.46
N VAL A 57 -13.35 9.66 21.03
CA VAL A 57 -12.23 10.02 21.90
C VAL A 57 -12.54 11.26 22.72
N SER A 58 -13.00 12.35 22.10
CA SER A 58 -13.33 13.58 22.82
C SER A 58 -14.47 13.42 23.84
N ARG A 59 -15.38 12.46 23.60
CA ARG A 59 -16.46 12.09 24.53
C ARG A 59 -16.03 11.07 25.59
N GLY A 60 -14.81 10.54 25.51
CA GLY A 60 -14.31 9.50 26.40
C GLY A 60 -14.97 8.13 26.21
N THR A 61 -15.69 7.91 25.11
CA THR A 61 -16.34 6.63 24.79
C THR A 61 -15.42 5.67 24.05
N ALA A 62 -14.31 6.17 23.50
CA ALA A 62 -13.19 5.38 23.00
C ALA A 62 -11.91 5.91 23.66
N LYS A 63 -11.35 5.16 24.61
CA LYS A 63 -10.10 5.54 25.29
C LYS A 63 -9.10 4.40 25.16
N PRO A 64 -7.96 4.61 24.48
CA PRO A 64 -6.94 3.57 24.37
C PRO A 64 -6.26 3.33 25.72
N SER A 65 -5.77 2.10 25.93
CA SER A 65 -4.69 1.86 26.89
C SER A 65 -3.38 2.48 26.39
N GLU A 66 -2.37 2.59 27.25
CA GLU A 66 -1.03 3.06 26.84
C GLU A 66 -0.48 2.20 25.69
N ASP A 67 -0.59 0.86 25.81
CA ASP A 67 -0.12 -0.06 24.79
C ASP A 67 -0.93 0.07 23.47
N ALA A 68 -2.25 0.19 23.54
CA ALA A 68 -3.09 0.37 22.35
C ALA A 68 -2.82 1.71 21.64
N ALA A 69 -2.55 2.77 22.41
CA ALA A 69 -2.22 4.08 21.86
C ALA A 69 -0.87 4.09 21.15
N GLU A 70 0.19 3.54 21.75
CA GLU A 70 1.51 3.42 21.11
C GLU A 70 1.45 2.53 19.86
N PHE A 71 0.65 1.46 19.90
CA PHE A 71 0.46 0.61 18.73
C PHE A 71 -0.32 1.32 17.62
N ALA A 72 -1.40 2.02 17.95
CA ALA A 72 -2.12 2.85 16.99
C ALA A 72 -1.20 3.93 16.40
N LEU A 73 -0.34 4.56 17.21
CA LEU A 73 0.64 5.54 16.74
C LEU A 73 1.58 4.94 15.67
N ARG A 74 2.11 3.73 15.91
CA ARG A 74 2.96 3.00 14.95
C ARG A 74 2.26 2.78 13.61
N LEU A 75 1.02 2.33 13.62
CA LEU A 75 0.24 2.07 12.41
C LEU A 75 -0.18 3.37 11.70
N GLY A 76 -0.51 4.39 12.48
CA GLY A 76 -0.81 5.72 11.97
C GLY A 76 0.39 6.34 11.25
N ASP A 77 1.59 6.18 11.82
CA ASP A 77 2.83 6.68 11.23
C ASP A 77 3.20 5.94 9.95
N ASP A 78 3.09 4.61 9.92
CA ASP A 78 3.31 3.83 8.70
C ASP A 78 2.45 4.37 7.54
N ALA A 79 1.15 4.52 7.80
CA ALA A 79 0.19 4.94 6.81
C ALA A 79 0.40 6.41 6.40
N LEU A 80 0.72 7.30 7.35
CA LEU A 80 0.98 8.72 7.07
C LEU A 80 2.21 8.89 6.17
N ILE A 81 3.31 8.23 6.51
CA ILE A 81 4.56 8.34 5.75
C ILE A 81 4.40 7.73 4.34
N LEU A 82 3.67 6.62 4.22
CA LEU A 82 3.37 6.06 2.90
C LEU A 82 2.47 6.97 2.08
N ALA A 83 1.44 7.57 2.69
CA ALA A 83 0.57 8.51 2.00
C ALA A 83 1.37 9.69 1.43
N GLN A 84 2.35 10.22 2.18
CA GLN A 84 3.26 11.26 1.66
C GLN A 84 4.11 10.75 0.49
N ARG A 85 4.70 9.56 0.61
CA ARG A 85 5.48 8.96 -0.47
C ARG A 85 4.64 8.77 -1.74
N LEU A 86 3.42 8.29 -1.62
CA LEU A 86 2.52 8.09 -2.75
C LEU A 86 2.01 9.42 -3.31
N GLY A 87 1.74 10.42 -2.46
CA GLY A 87 1.34 11.76 -2.90
C GLY A 87 2.36 12.43 -3.82
N HIS A 88 3.66 12.13 -3.68
CA HIS A 88 4.69 12.63 -4.59
C HIS A 88 4.51 12.14 -6.04
N TRP A 89 3.81 11.02 -6.27
CA TRP A 89 3.54 10.53 -7.63
C TRP A 89 2.44 11.30 -8.35
N ILE A 90 1.65 12.12 -7.65
CA ILE A 90 0.57 12.89 -8.27
C ILE A 90 1.17 13.81 -9.35
N SER A 91 0.61 13.75 -10.56
CA SER A 91 1.08 14.35 -11.82
C SER A 91 2.43 13.83 -12.36
N ARG A 92 2.92 12.69 -11.88
CA ARG A 92 4.24 12.13 -12.21
C ARG A 92 4.22 10.64 -12.55
N ALA A 93 3.07 9.98 -12.43
CA ALA A 93 2.96 8.56 -12.74
C ALA A 93 3.17 8.28 -14.25
N PRO A 94 3.55 7.05 -14.64
CA PRO A 94 3.81 6.72 -16.04
C PRO A 94 2.59 6.92 -16.96
N GLU A 95 1.39 6.75 -16.40
CA GLU A 95 0.10 6.85 -17.07
C GLU A 95 -0.93 7.54 -16.15
N LEU A 96 -1.98 8.14 -16.73
CA LEU A 96 -3.00 8.88 -15.96
C LEU A 96 -3.76 7.95 -15.01
N GLU A 97 -4.04 6.74 -15.46
CA GLU A 97 -4.68 5.68 -14.70
C GLU A 97 -3.87 5.33 -13.45
N GLU A 98 -2.55 5.33 -13.56
CA GLU A 98 -1.64 5.07 -12.45
C GLU A 98 -1.52 6.25 -11.50
N ASP A 99 -1.62 7.48 -12.01
CA ASP A 99 -1.72 8.67 -11.18
C ASP A 99 -2.96 8.61 -10.28
N ILE A 100 -4.10 8.23 -10.88
CA ILE A 100 -5.37 8.04 -10.16
C ILE A 100 -5.28 6.87 -9.19
N ALA A 101 -4.68 5.74 -9.58
CA ALA A 101 -4.56 4.57 -8.73
C ALA A 101 -3.68 4.86 -7.50
N LEU A 102 -2.47 5.39 -7.70
CA LEU A 102 -1.58 5.76 -6.59
C LEU A 102 -2.18 6.88 -5.73
N GLY A 103 -2.88 7.84 -6.32
CA GLY A 103 -3.61 8.87 -5.59
C GLY A 103 -4.72 8.31 -4.70
N ASN A 104 -5.47 7.32 -5.18
CA ASN A 104 -6.50 6.63 -4.37
C ASN A 104 -5.87 5.83 -3.23
N ILE A 105 -4.78 5.08 -3.49
CA ILE A 105 -4.06 4.35 -2.45
C ILE A 105 -3.52 5.35 -1.40
N ALA A 106 -2.96 6.49 -1.83
CA ALA A 106 -2.49 7.53 -0.92
C ALA A 106 -3.61 8.08 -0.03
N LEU A 107 -4.81 8.28 -0.60
CA LEU A 107 -5.98 8.76 0.14
C LEU A 107 -6.47 7.73 1.17
N ASP A 108 -6.49 6.45 0.82
CA ASP A 108 -6.84 5.37 1.75
C ASP A 108 -5.84 5.32 2.91
N GLN A 109 -4.53 5.33 2.62
CA GLN A 109 -3.48 5.36 3.64
C GLN A 109 -3.59 6.60 4.53
N LEU A 110 -3.90 7.78 3.98
CA LEU A 110 -4.17 8.97 4.77
C LEU A 110 -5.40 8.77 5.67
N GLY A 111 -6.45 8.11 5.18
CA GLY A 111 -7.62 7.73 5.98
C GLY A 111 -7.28 6.77 7.13
N HIS A 112 -6.39 5.80 6.91
CA HIS A 112 -5.87 4.91 7.96
C HIS A 112 -5.09 5.70 8.99
N ALA A 113 -4.17 6.56 8.53
CA ALA A 113 -3.37 7.43 9.38
C ALA A 113 -4.24 8.26 10.31
N ARG A 114 -5.21 8.98 9.76
CA ARG A 114 -6.17 9.79 10.53
C ARG A 114 -6.91 8.97 11.57
N SER A 115 -7.43 7.80 11.18
CA SER A 115 -8.15 6.91 12.11
C SER A 115 -7.28 6.45 13.28
N PHE A 116 -6.07 5.98 13.00
CA PHE A 116 -5.16 5.48 14.03
C PHE A 116 -4.55 6.60 14.89
N LEU A 117 -4.16 7.72 14.30
CA LEU A 117 -3.62 8.87 15.03
C LEU A 117 -4.69 9.52 15.91
N SER A 118 -5.92 9.69 15.41
CA SER A 118 -7.05 10.15 16.25
C SER A 118 -7.27 9.23 17.46
N TYR A 119 -7.16 7.91 17.28
CA TYR A 119 -7.29 6.98 18.40
C TYR A 119 -6.11 7.09 19.38
N ALA A 120 -4.87 7.12 18.87
CA ALA A 120 -3.65 7.23 19.68
C ALA A 120 -3.65 8.51 20.54
N GLY A 121 -4.05 9.63 19.96
CA GLY A 121 -4.14 10.92 20.65
C GLY A 121 -5.13 10.94 21.81
N GLY A 122 -6.07 9.99 21.86
CA GLY A 122 -6.99 9.82 22.98
C GLY A 122 -6.34 9.45 24.31
N LEU A 123 -5.07 9.02 24.30
CA LEU A 123 -4.32 8.75 25.52
C LEU A 123 -4.00 10.04 26.31
N ASP A 124 -3.54 11.08 25.60
CA ASP A 124 -3.00 12.31 26.20
C ASP A 124 -3.69 13.60 25.74
N GLY A 125 -4.75 13.47 24.95
CA GLY A 125 -5.60 14.57 24.49
C GLY A 125 -5.09 15.29 23.24
N ARG A 126 -4.02 14.80 22.60
CA ARG A 126 -3.56 15.33 21.30
C ARG A 126 -4.52 14.95 20.17
N SER A 127 -4.64 15.82 19.18
CA SER A 127 -5.35 15.53 17.94
C SER A 127 -4.49 14.75 16.93
N GLU A 128 -5.09 14.26 15.86
CA GLU A 128 -4.35 13.68 14.73
C GLU A 128 -3.35 14.68 14.11
N ASP A 129 -3.69 15.97 14.06
CA ASP A 129 -2.84 17.04 13.55
C ASP A 129 -1.66 17.32 14.50
N ASP A 130 -1.87 17.29 15.81
CA ASP A 130 -0.81 17.41 16.81
C ASP A 130 0.24 16.30 16.62
N LEU A 131 -0.25 15.07 16.41
CA LEU A 131 0.61 13.91 16.18
C LEU A 131 1.29 13.97 14.80
N ALA A 132 0.63 14.43 13.74
CA ALA A 132 1.21 14.48 12.40
C ALA A 132 2.25 15.60 12.25
N TYR A 133 1.94 16.81 12.73
CA TYR A 133 2.68 18.02 12.33
C TYR A 133 3.69 18.52 13.36
N PHE A 134 3.51 18.18 14.64
CA PHE A 134 4.30 18.77 15.72
C PHE A 134 5.30 17.80 16.38
N ARG A 135 5.30 16.52 16.00
CA ARG A 135 6.36 15.56 16.35
C ARG A 135 7.62 15.72 15.48
N ARG A 136 8.79 15.56 16.09
CA ARG A 136 10.10 15.47 15.43
C ARG A 136 10.40 14.02 14.99
N GLU A 137 11.42 13.84 14.16
CA GLU A 137 11.82 12.55 13.58
C GLU A 137 11.92 11.41 14.61
N HIS A 138 12.61 11.61 15.74
CA HIS A 138 12.77 10.59 16.79
C HIS A 138 11.47 10.22 17.54
N GLU A 139 10.40 10.99 17.33
CA GLU A 139 9.08 10.76 17.92
C GLU A 139 8.14 9.99 16.97
N PHE A 140 8.54 9.82 15.70
CA PHE A 140 7.86 8.94 14.76
C PHE A 140 8.20 7.47 15.03
N ARG A 141 7.29 6.60 14.59
CA ARG A 141 7.31 5.16 14.86
C ARG A 141 7.03 4.32 13.60
N SER A 142 7.05 4.94 12.42
CA SER A 142 6.93 4.22 11.15
C SER A 142 8.09 3.25 10.95
N ALA A 143 7.86 2.07 10.39
CA ALA A 143 8.97 1.18 10.02
C ALA A 143 9.77 1.78 8.86
N ALA A 144 11.07 1.44 8.78
CA ALA A 144 11.98 2.05 7.80
C ALA A 144 11.57 1.76 6.34
N LEU A 145 10.80 0.69 6.10
CA LEU A 145 10.24 0.39 4.77
C LEU A 145 9.38 1.54 4.22
N PHE A 146 8.56 2.17 5.06
CA PHE A 146 7.55 3.15 4.64
C PHE A 146 8.16 4.48 4.19
N GLU A 147 9.32 4.84 4.75
CA GLU A 147 10.03 6.08 4.39
C GLU A 147 10.96 5.93 3.19
N GLN A 148 11.13 4.74 2.61
CA GLN A 148 12.06 4.56 1.49
C GLN A 148 11.69 5.43 0.29
N PRO A 149 12.66 6.02 -0.44
CA PRO A 149 12.39 6.85 -1.60
C PRO A 149 11.59 6.12 -2.68
N ASN A 150 10.80 6.87 -3.46
CA ASN A 150 10.00 6.28 -4.54
C ASN A 150 10.84 5.61 -5.62
N GLY A 151 12.03 6.15 -5.91
CA GLY A 151 12.88 5.65 -7.00
C GLY A 151 12.20 5.76 -8.36
N ASP A 152 12.44 4.77 -9.22
CA ASP A 152 11.59 4.57 -10.40
C ASP A 152 10.26 3.89 -10.01
N PHE A 153 9.37 3.74 -10.98
CA PHE A 153 8.06 3.15 -10.74
C PHE A 153 8.14 1.72 -10.17
N ALA A 154 9.14 0.94 -10.58
CA ALA A 154 9.31 -0.43 -10.11
C ALA A 154 9.72 -0.51 -8.63
N VAL A 155 10.54 0.44 -8.14
CA VAL A 155 10.86 0.56 -6.71
C VAL A 155 9.61 0.91 -5.90
N THR A 156 8.76 1.80 -6.41
CA THR A 156 7.47 2.13 -5.77
C THR A 156 6.53 0.92 -5.73
N ILE A 157 6.38 0.18 -6.83
CA ILE A 157 5.57 -1.04 -6.88
C ILE A 157 6.12 -2.12 -5.94
N ALA A 158 7.45 -2.30 -5.87
CA ALA A 158 8.05 -3.24 -4.92
C ALA A 158 7.70 -2.90 -3.47
N ARG A 159 7.79 -1.62 -3.09
CA ARG A 159 7.39 -1.14 -1.75
C ARG A 159 5.90 -1.37 -1.51
N GLN A 160 5.06 -0.99 -2.47
CA GLN A 160 3.60 -1.13 -2.34
C GLN A 160 3.18 -2.60 -2.24
N PHE A 161 3.84 -3.51 -2.97
CA PHE A 161 3.64 -4.94 -2.89
C PHE A 161 3.95 -5.46 -1.49
N VAL A 162 5.16 -5.20 -0.97
CA VAL A 162 5.52 -5.63 0.40
C VAL A 162 4.54 -5.04 1.43
N VAL A 163 4.25 -3.74 1.37
CA VAL A 163 3.38 -3.08 2.35
C VAL A 163 1.96 -3.64 2.30
N SER A 164 1.36 -3.77 1.11
CA SER A 164 -0.04 -4.18 1.00
C SER A 164 -0.26 -5.62 1.48
N TYR A 165 0.66 -6.55 1.20
CA TYR A 165 0.58 -7.91 1.74
C TYR A 165 0.77 -7.93 3.26
N TYR A 166 1.70 -7.14 3.81
CA TYR A 166 1.86 -7.01 5.26
C TYR A 166 0.61 -6.42 5.92
N GLN A 167 0.11 -5.29 5.41
CA GLN A 167 -1.06 -4.60 5.96
C GLN A 167 -2.32 -5.46 5.84
N PHE A 168 -2.47 -6.23 4.75
CA PHE A 168 -3.60 -7.15 4.60
C PHE A 168 -3.59 -8.19 5.74
N GLU A 169 -2.43 -8.83 5.97
CA GLU A 169 -2.28 -9.83 7.02
C GLU A 169 -2.44 -9.27 8.44
N LEU A 170 -1.94 -8.05 8.67
CA LEU A 170 -2.10 -7.34 9.92
C LEU A 170 -3.55 -6.95 10.17
N TYR A 171 -4.18 -6.22 9.24
CA TYR A 171 -5.54 -5.70 9.40
C TYR A 171 -6.58 -6.81 9.44
N ARG A 172 -6.41 -7.88 8.65
CA ARG A 172 -7.27 -9.06 8.73
C ARG A 172 -7.28 -9.65 10.16
N ARG A 173 -6.12 -9.82 10.79
CA ARG A 173 -6.04 -10.32 12.18
C ARG A 173 -6.55 -9.29 13.19
N LEU A 174 -6.33 -7.99 12.96
CA LEU A 174 -6.84 -6.95 13.85
C LEU A 174 -8.37 -6.83 13.84
N THR A 175 -9.07 -7.31 12.80
CA THR A 175 -10.55 -7.34 12.81
C THR A 175 -11.14 -8.14 13.98
N THR A 176 -10.37 -9.06 14.56
CA THR A 176 -10.76 -9.85 15.74
C THR A 176 -10.12 -9.35 17.05
N SER A 177 -9.58 -8.13 17.05
CA SER A 177 -8.96 -7.52 18.24
C SER A 177 -9.95 -7.41 19.40
N THR A 178 -9.46 -7.60 20.62
CA THR A 178 -10.21 -7.30 21.85
C THR A 178 -10.39 -5.79 22.08
N ASP A 179 -9.61 -4.94 21.40
CA ASP A 179 -9.83 -3.50 21.32
C ASP A 179 -10.82 -3.19 20.20
N ALA A 180 -12.02 -2.76 20.57
CA ALA A 180 -13.11 -2.51 19.62
C ALA A 180 -12.79 -1.39 18.61
N THR A 181 -11.95 -0.42 18.97
CA THR A 181 -11.58 0.68 18.07
C THR A 181 -10.58 0.19 17.03
N LEU A 182 -9.53 -0.53 17.46
CA LEU A 182 -8.58 -1.17 16.53
C LEU A 182 -9.29 -2.14 15.58
N ALA A 183 -10.20 -2.97 16.11
CA ALA A 183 -11.00 -3.89 15.29
C ALA A 183 -11.86 -3.15 14.25
N GLY A 184 -12.50 -2.05 14.66
CA GLY A 184 -13.35 -1.26 13.78
C GLY A 184 -12.57 -0.51 12.69
N ILE A 185 -11.39 0.05 13.01
CA ILE A 185 -10.49 0.65 12.01
C ILE A 185 -10.03 -0.43 11.01
N ALA A 186 -9.57 -1.57 11.52
CA ALA A 186 -9.06 -2.66 10.69
C ALA A 186 -10.13 -3.26 9.76
N ALA A 187 -11.39 -3.35 10.22
CA ALA A 187 -12.51 -3.86 9.41
C ALA A 187 -12.82 -2.98 8.17
N LYS A 188 -12.51 -1.69 8.24
CA LYS A 188 -12.53 -0.79 7.08
C LYS A 188 -11.25 -0.95 6.26
N ALA A 189 -10.10 -0.78 6.90
CA ALA A 189 -8.79 -0.72 6.24
C ALA A 189 -8.46 -1.99 5.44
N VAL A 190 -8.84 -3.18 5.93
CA VAL A 190 -8.57 -4.45 5.23
C VAL A 190 -9.22 -4.52 3.85
N LYS A 191 -10.38 -3.89 3.65
CA LYS A 191 -11.09 -3.87 2.35
C LYS A 191 -10.36 -3.00 1.34
N GLU A 192 -9.84 -1.86 1.79
CA GLU A 192 -9.05 -0.93 0.98
C GLU A 192 -7.70 -1.57 0.63
N VAL A 193 -7.03 -2.19 1.60
CA VAL A 193 -5.73 -2.86 1.36
C VAL A 193 -5.84 -4.09 0.46
N ASP A 194 -6.97 -4.78 0.43
CA ASP A 194 -7.18 -5.87 -0.53
C ASP A 194 -7.08 -5.38 -1.99
N TYR A 195 -7.61 -4.18 -2.27
CA TYR A 195 -7.42 -3.51 -3.57
C TYR A 195 -5.95 -3.12 -3.80
N HIS A 196 -5.25 -2.61 -2.78
CA HIS A 196 -3.82 -2.25 -2.89
C HIS A 196 -2.96 -3.48 -3.22
N ARG A 197 -3.32 -4.63 -2.65
CA ARG A 197 -2.67 -5.93 -2.86
C ARG A 197 -2.84 -6.41 -4.30
N ASP A 198 -4.07 -6.41 -4.80
CA ASP A 198 -4.36 -6.79 -6.18
C ASP A 198 -3.63 -5.88 -7.18
N HIS A 199 -3.75 -4.56 -7.01
CA HIS A 199 -3.08 -3.58 -7.86
C HIS A 199 -1.56 -3.78 -7.93
N SER A 200 -0.91 -3.93 -6.77
CA SER A 200 0.54 -4.11 -6.72
C SER A 200 0.99 -5.46 -7.29
N ALA A 201 0.24 -6.55 -7.06
CA ALA A 201 0.54 -7.86 -7.64
C ALA A 201 0.44 -7.84 -9.18
N GLN A 202 -0.60 -7.23 -9.74
CA GLN A 202 -0.76 -7.09 -11.18
C GLN A 202 0.39 -6.30 -11.81
N TRP A 203 0.88 -5.25 -11.14
CA TRP A 203 2.03 -4.50 -11.62
C TRP A 203 3.36 -5.25 -11.50
N VAL A 204 3.55 -6.04 -10.45
CA VAL A 204 4.71 -6.95 -10.35
C VAL A 204 4.72 -7.90 -11.54
N LEU A 205 3.60 -8.57 -11.84
CA LEU A 205 3.47 -9.46 -12.99
C LEU A 205 3.73 -8.73 -14.31
N ARG A 206 3.10 -7.57 -14.52
CA ARG A 206 3.22 -6.78 -15.75
C ARG A 206 4.66 -6.31 -15.99
N LEU A 207 5.37 -5.87 -14.96
CA LEU A 207 6.75 -5.43 -15.09
C LEU A 207 7.71 -6.60 -15.25
N ALA A 208 7.53 -7.69 -14.49
CA ALA A 208 8.41 -8.85 -14.52
C ALA A 208 8.30 -9.65 -15.82
N LEU A 209 7.09 -9.78 -16.39
CA LEU A 209 6.81 -10.54 -17.60
C LEU A 209 6.66 -9.66 -18.85
N GLY A 210 6.99 -8.37 -18.73
CA GLY A 210 6.95 -7.39 -19.82
C GLY A 210 8.17 -7.50 -20.75
N THR A 211 9.11 -6.56 -20.61
CA THR A 211 10.37 -6.55 -21.36
C THR A 211 11.54 -6.91 -20.46
N ASP A 212 12.70 -7.22 -21.05
CA ASP A 212 13.95 -7.42 -20.30
C ASP A 212 14.30 -6.21 -19.42
N GLU A 213 13.99 -5.00 -19.91
CA GLU A 213 14.21 -3.76 -19.16
C GLU A 213 13.25 -3.63 -17.96
N SER A 214 11.94 -3.83 -18.17
CA SER A 214 10.97 -3.73 -17.07
C SER A 214 11.21 -4.82 -16.02
N ARG A 215 11.61 -6.01 -16.46
CA ARG A 215 11.99 -7.12 -15.59
C ARG A 215 13.20 -6.77 -14.74
N ALA A 216 14.26 -6.24 -15.37
CA ALA A 216 15.45 -5.80 -14.66
C ALA A 216 15.15 -4.71 -13.62
N LYS A 217 14.27 -3.76 -13.95
CA LYS A 217 13.81 -2.72 -13.01
C LYS A 217 13.00 -3.31 -11.85
N MET A 218 12.10 -4.26 -12.10
CA MET A 218 11.34 -4.92 -11.03
C MET A 218 12.24 -5.70 -10.07
N MET A 219 13.19 -6.46 -10.60
CA MET A 219 14.21 -7.14 -9.80
C MET A 219 15.07 -6.15 -8.99
N HIS A 220 15.41 -5.00 -9.58
CA HIS A 220 16.14 -3.95 -8.88
C HIS A 220 15.29 -3.33 -7.75
N GLY A 221 14.02 -2.99 -8.03
CA GLY A 221 13.09 -2.46 -7.04
C GLY A 221 12.96 -3.39 -5.83
N PHE A 222 12.81 -4.69 -6.06
CA PHE A 222 12.84 -5.66 -4.98
C PHE A 222 14.17 -5.68 -4.23
N LYS A 223 15.33 -5.67 -4.90
CA LYS A 223 16.63 -5.60 -4.20
C LYS A 223 16.78 -4.35 -3.33
N VAL A 224 16.18 -3.23 -3.71
CA VAL A 224 16.20 -1.97 -2.93
C VAL A 224 15.29 -2.06 -1.71
N ILE A 225 14.12 -2.66 -1.85
CA ILE A 225 13.06 -2.67 -0.82
C ILE A 225 13.18 -3.84 0.16
N TRP A 226 13.59 -5.02 -0.31
CA TRP A 226 13.62 -6.24 0.49
C TRP A 226 14.49 -6.19 1.76
N PRO A 227 15.59 -5.41 1.84
CA PRO A 227 16.35 -5.27 3.09
C PRO A 227 15.52 -4.82 4.29
N TYR A 228 14.39 -4.13 4.07
CA TYR A 228 13.56 -3.55 5.13
C TYR A 228 12.39 -4.45 5.56
N VAL A 229 12.17 -5.59 4.88
CA VAL A 229 11.03 -6.49 5.13
C VAL A 229 11.06 -7.07 6.54
N ASP A 230 12.23 -7.51 7.02
CA ASP A 230 12.34 -8.19 8.31
C ASP A 230 11.91 -7.32 9.50
N GLU A 231 12.05 -5.99 9.42
CA GLU A 231 11.61 -5.10 10.49
C GLU A 231 10.11 -5.24 10.80
N LEU A 232 9.28 -5.51 9.78
CA LEU A 232 7.83 -5.62 9.93
C LEU A 232 7.40 -6.80 10.81
N PHE A 233 8.25 -7.82 10.94
CA PHE A 233 7.98 -9.07 11.63
C PHE A 233 8.79 -9.23 12.93
N ARG A 234 9.47 -8.17 13.36
CA ARG A 234 10.22 -8.17 14.62
C ARG A 234 9.28 -7.94 15.78
N ASP A 235 9.30 -8.90 16.68
CA ASP A 235 8.60 -8.84 17.95
C ASP A 235 9.31 -7.89 18.92
N ASP A 236 8.52 -7.26 19.78
CA ASP A 236 9.01 -6.45 20.89
C ASP A 236 8.10 -6.56 22.12
N GLU A 237 8.46 -5.89 23.21
CA GLU A 237 7.71 -5.97 24.46
C GLU A 237 6.27 -5.46 24.34
N LEU A 238 6.04 -4.42 23.53
CA LEU A 238 4.71 -3.86 23.30
C LEU A 238 3.81 -4.88 22.60
N THR A 239 4.30 -5.44 21.50
CA THR A 239 3.56 -6.40 20.70
C THR A 239 3.32 -7.71 21.45
N GLY A 240 4.27 -8.14 22.28
CA GLY A 240 4.09 -9.27 23.20
C GLY A 240 2.91 -9.06 24.16
N ARG A 241 2.86 -7.91 24.86
CA ARG A 241 1.75 -7.58 25.77
C ARG A 241 0.40 -7.49 25.05
N LEU A 242 0.37 -6.87 23.87
CA LEU A 242 -0.86 -6.75 23.08
C LEU A 242 -1.34 -8.11 22.55
N SER A 243 -0.42 -8.99 22.16
CA SER A 243 -0.75 -10.35 21.73
C SER A 243 -1.30 -11.19 22.89
N GLU A 244 -0.71 -11.10 24.08
CA GLU A 244 -1.22 -11.75 25.29
C GLU A 244 -2.63 -11.26 25.65
N ALA A 245 -2.91 -9.97 25.44
CA ALA A 245 -4.22 -9.36 25.66
C ALA A 245 -5.24 -9.61 24.52
N GLY A 246 -4.82 -10.23 23.41
CA GLY A 246 -5.63 -10.41 22.21
C GLY A 246 -5.96 -9.11 21.45
N ALA A 247 -5.25 -8.02 21.74
CA ALA A 247 -5.51 -6.69 21.17
C ALA A 247 -4.78 -6.47 19.83
N ALA A 248 -3.65 -7.13 19.60
CA ALA A 248 -2.94 -7.12 18.33
C ALA A 248 -2.22 -8.46 18.10
N PRO A 249 -1.98 -8.88 16.84
CA PRO A 249 -1.18 -10.07 16.60
C PRO A 249 0.30 -9.82 16.92
N GLN A 250 1.01 -10.88 17.31
CA GLN A 250 2.47 -10.87 17.34
C GLN A 250 3.02 -10.68 15.91
N PRO A 251 3.92 -9.71 15.63
CA PRO A 251 4.44 -9.44 14.30
C PRO A 251 5.01 -10.66 13.59
N SER A 252 5.79 -11.49 14.29
CA SER A 252 6.36 -12.72 13.74
C SER A 252 5.30 -13.72 13.24
N SER A 253 4.11 -13.74 13.84
CA SER A 253 3.00 -14.62 13.44
C SER A 253 2.38 -14.26 12.07
N LEU A 254 2.74 -13.11 11.51
CA LEU A 254 2.30 -12.66 10.18
C LEU A 254 3.21 -13.22 9.07
N ARG A 255 4.42 -13.66 9.41
CA ARG A 255 5.50 -13.91 8.44
C ARG A 255 5.19 -15.06 7.49
N ASP A 256 4.69 -16.18 7.99
CA ASP A 256 4.46 -17.37 7.17
C ASP A 256 3.41 -17.12 6.07
N ASP A 257 2.31 -16.44 6.40
CA ASP A 257 1.29 -16.07 5.40
C ASP A 257 1.82 -15.03 4.41
N PHE A 258 2.58 -14.04 4.89
CA PHE A 258 3.22 -13.06 4.04
C PHE A 258 4.18 -13.70 3.03
N ASP A 259 5.10 -14.55 3.50
CA ASP A 259 6.11 -15.21 2.65
C ASP A 259 5.44 -16.13 1.64
N ARG A 260 4.41 -16.88 2.06
CA ARG A 260 3.64 -17.75 1.16
C ARG A 260 2.95 -16.94 0.06
N LEU A 261 2.16 -15.93 0.44
CA LEU A 261 1.36 -15.15 -0.50
C LEU A 261 2.21 -14.31 -1.45
N THR A 262 3.27 -13.68 -0.95
CA THR A 262 4.20 -12.94 -1.81
C THR A 262 5.03 -13.87 -2.69
N GLY A 263 5.45 -15.02 -2.15
CA GLY A 263 6.15 -16.07 -2.89
C GLY A 263 5.34 -16.65 -4.05
N GLU A 264 4.03 -16.83 -3.87
CA GLU A 264 3.11 -17.27 -4.94
C GLU A 264 3.14 -16.28 -6.14
N VAL A 265 3.03 -14.97 -5.88
CA VAL A 265 3.08 -13.95 -6.95
C VAL A 265 4.47 -13.83 -7.56
N LEU A 266 5.53 -13.88 -6.75
CA LEU A 266 6.90 -13.84 -7.26
C LEU A 266 7.20 -15.04 -8.16
N ALA A 267 6.73 -16.24 -7.79
CA ALA A 267 6.87 -17.44 -8.61
C ALA A 267 6.10 -17.31 -9.94
N GLU A 268 4.88 -16.77 -9.92
CA GLU A 268 4.10 -16.49 -11.13
C GLU A 268 4.79 -15.43 -12.02
N ALA A 269 5.45 -14.45 -11.41
CA ALA A 269 6.27 -13.45 -12.09
C ALA A 269 7.62 -14.00 -12.62
N GLU A 270 7.89 -15.30 -12.44
CA GLU A 270 9.18 -15.95 -12.71
C GLU A 270 10.37 -15.27 -12.00
N LEU A 271 10.13 -14.71 -10.81
CA LEU A 271 11.12 -14.06 -9.97
C LEU A 271 11.45 -14.92 -8.74
N GLU A 272 12.70 -14.82 -8.29
CA GLU A 272 13.12 -15.38 -7.00
C GLU A 272 12.86 -14.37 -5.87
N VAL A 273 12.58 -14.88 -4.67
CA VAL A 273 12.60 -14.07 -3.45
C VAL A 273 13.99 -13.45 -3.29
N PRO A 274 14.12 -12.12 -3.13
CA PRO A 274 15.42 -11.48 -3.03
C PRO A 274 16.26 -11.99 -1.86
N ASN A 275 17.42 -12.57 -2.16
CA ASN A 275 18.43 -12.89 -1.16
C ASN A 275 19.35 -11.67 -0.94
N VAL A 276 18.98 -10.82 0.01
CA VAL A 276 19.69 -9.58 0.33
C VAL A 276 20.04 -9.50 1.81
N GLN A 277 21.07 -8.73 2.15
CA GLN A 277 21.40 -8.46 3.54
C GLN A 277 20.31 -7.59 4.18
N PRO A 278 19.74 -8.00 5.33
CA PRO A 278 18.74 -7.19 6.02
C PRO A 278 19.31 -5.86 6.48
N ALA A 279 18.51 -4.80 6.36
CA ALA A 279 18.80 -3.52 6.98
C ALA A 279 18.59 -3.61 8.51
N PRO A 280 19.36 -2.84 9.31
CA PRO A 280 19.15 -2.79 10.75
C PRO A 280 17.73 -2.39 11.14
N GLY A 281 17.06 -1.54 10.35
CA GLY A 281 15.78 -0.92 10.71
C GLY A 281 15.89 -0.11 12.00
N GLY A 282 14.77 0.04 12.71
CA GLY A 282 14.71 0.76 13.98
C GLY A 282 13.70 1.90 14.01
N GLY A 283 12.92 2.08 12.95
CA GLY A 283 11.89 3.12 12.86
C GLY A 283 10.84 2.98 13.97
N ARG A 284 10.51 1.74 14.39
CA ARG A 284 9.65 1.49 15.58
C ARG A 284 10.19 2.09 16.89
N ARG A 285 11.47 2.45 16.95
CA ARG A 285 12.14 3.07 18.10
C ARG A 285 12.54 4.53 17.84
N GLY A 286 12.05 5.14 16.76
CA GLY A 286 12.44 6.49 16.36
C GLY A 286 13.85 6.60 15.76
N LEU A 287 14.44 5.46 15.33
CA LEU A 287 15.74 5.42 14.68
C LEU A 287 15.52 5.30 13.16
N HIS A 288 15.36 6.45 12.51
CA HIS A 288 15.02 6.55 11.09
C HIS A 288 16.26 6.75 10.22
N SER A 289 16.11 6.48 8.91
CA SER A 289 17.11 6.87 7.91
C SER A 289 17.10 8.39 7.69
N GLU A 290 18.08 8.89 6.95
CA GLU A 290 18.14 10.29 6.52
C GLU A 290 16.92 10.73 5.70
N HIS A 291 16.11 9.79 5.21
CA HIS A 291 14.98 10.08 4.34
C HIS A 291 13.78 10.70 5.08
N LEU A 292 13.55 10.32 6.34
CA LEU A 292 12.36 10.79 7.07
C LEU A 292 12.39 12.31 7.28
N GLY A 293 13.55 12.87 7.61
CA GLY A 293 13.68 14.30 7.87
C GLY A 293 13.23 15.18 6.68
N TYR A 294 13.53 14.76 5.45
CA TYR A 294 13.07 15.46 4.25
C TYR A 294 11.55 15.40 4.07
N ILE A 295 10.94 14.24 4.34
CA ILE A 295 9.47 14.08 4.29
C ILE A 295 8.81 15.00 5.30
N LEU A 296 9.30 14.99 6.56
CA LEU A 296 8.72 15.80 7.62
C LEU A 296 8.92 17.29 7.39
N ALA A 297 10.07 17.71 6.85
CA ALA A 297 10.31 19.11 6.53
C ALA A 297 9.27 19.66 5.55
N GLU A 298 8.92 18.91 4.50
CA GLU A 298 7.89 19.30 3.53
C GLU A 298 6.48 19.20 4.14
N MET A 299 6.16 18.07 4.78
CA MET A 299 4.83 17.81 5.35
C MET A 299 4.43 18.80 6.45
N GLN A 300 5.39 19.26 7.26
CA GLN A 300 5.11 20.02 8.49
C GLN A 300 5.32 21.53 8.35
N VAL A 301 5.85 22.01 7.21
CA VAL A 301 6.32 23.41 7.07
C VAL A 301 5.22 24.43 7.39
N LEU A 302 4.03 24.27 6.81
CA LEU A 302 2.95 25.25 6.95
C LEU A 302 2.39 25.29 8.37
N ALA A 303 2.16 24.12 8.97
CA ALA A 303 1.66 24.00 10.32
C ALA A 303 2.63 24.57 11.37
N ARG A 304 3.95 24.43 11.13
CA ARG A 304 4.99 24.94 12.02
C ARG A 304 5.25 26.44 11.86
N GLU A 305 5.08 26.98 10.66
CA GLU A 305 5.19 28.43 10.40
C GLU A 305 4.00 29.20 10.99
N HIS A 306 2.82 28.56 11.07
CA HIS A 306 1.59 29.18 11.55
C HIS A 306 0.93 28.36 12.69
N PRO A 307 1.58 28.26 13.86
CA PRO A 307 1.06 27.47 14.97
C PRO A 307 -0.27 28.06 15.49
N GLY A 308 -1.28 27.20 15.67
CA GLY A 308 -2.62 27.57 16.13
C GLY A 308 -3.58 28.06 15.04
N ALA A 309 -3.17 28.06 13.77
CA ALA A 309 -4.09 28.25 12.64
C ALA A 309 -5.07 27.07 12.51
N SER A 310 -6.24 27.34 11.92
CA SER A 310 -7.28 26.36 11.62
C SER A 310 -7.54 26.29 10.12
N TRP A 311 -7.74 25.08 9.59
CA TRP A 311 -7.89 24.78 8.16
C TRP A 311 -9.15 23.95 7.90
#